data_AF-A0A2K3LWT4-F1
#
_entry.id   AF-A0A2K3LWT4-F1
#
_cell.length_a   1.000
_cell.length_b   1.000
_cell.length_c   1.000
_cell.angle_alpha   90.00
_cell.angle_beta   90.00
_cell.angle_gamma   90.00
#
_symmetry.space_group_name_H-M   'P 1'
#
loop_
_entity.id
_entity.type
_entity.pdbx_description
1 polymer ?
#
loop_
_entity_poly.entity_id
_entity_poly.type
_entity_poly.pdbx_seq_one_letter_code
_entity_poly.pdbx_strand_id
1 'polypeptide(L)'
;MAAESSEGEEEGKLSGGNQILIVDEDLRELGKKAAWSVSSCKTGNGVSSLRDDNLETYWQSDGAQPHFVNIQFQKKVRLQVTN
;
A
#
# COMPACT_ATOMS: atom_id res chain seq x y z
N MET A 1 36.58 -27.09 -2.40
CA MET A 1 36.16 -25.96 -3.24
C MET A 1 34.80 -26.30 -3.83
N ALA A 2 33.74 -25.59 -3.42
CA ALA A 2 32.53 -25.25 -4.20
C ALA A 2 31.56 -24.53 -3.26
N ALA A 3 31.00 -23.43 -3.75
CA ALA A 3 30.52 -22.28 -3.00
C ALA A 3 29.22 -22.50 -2.21
N GLU A 4 29.20 -21.96 -0.98
CA GLU A 4 27.97 -21.58 -0.29
C GLU A 4 27.29 -20.44 -1.07
N SER A 5 26.10 -20.68 -1.60
CA SER A 5 25.29 -19.63 -2.21
C SER A 5 24.50 -18.96 -1.09
N SER A 6 25.04 -17.84 -0.60
CA SER A 6 24.33 -16.90 0.28
C SER A 6 23.40 -16.07 -0.60
N GLU A 7 22.13 -16.46 -0.66
CA GLU A 7 21.08 -15.62 -1.21
C GLU A 7 20.80 -14.52 -0.19
N GLY A 8 21.48 -13.38 -0.35
CA GLY A 8 21.16 -12.16 0.38
C GLY A 8 19.76 -11.70 -0.01
N GLU A 9 18.84 -11.73 0.94
CA GLU A 9 17.59 -10.98 0.83
C GLU A 9 17.97 -9.49 0.75
N GLU A 10 17.91 -8.94 -0.46
CA GLU A 10 18.08 -7.52 -0.69
C GLU A 10 16.91 -6.81 0.01
N GLU A 11 17.15 -6.35 1.24
CA GLU A 11 16.35 -5.35 1.93
C GLU A 11 16.42 -4.06 1.10
N GLY A 12 15.66 -4.03 0.01
CA GLY A 12 15.45 -2.86 -0.80
C GLY A 12 14.92 -1.75 0.09
N LYS A 13 15.80 -0.76 0.32
CA LYS A 13 15.49 0.49 1.01
C LYS A 13 14.16 1.03 0.47
N LEU A 14 13.12 0.96 1.29
CA LEU A 14 11.75 1.33 0.92
C LEU A 14 11.64 2.86 0.78
N SER A 15 12.14 3.41 -0.33
CA SER A 15 12.07 4.85 -0.63
C SER A 15 10.78 5.28 -1.34
N GLY A 16 9.83 4.37 -1.57
CA GLY A 16 8.64 4.66 -2.37
C GLY A 16 7.42 4.96 -1.52
N GLY A 17 7.42 6.07 -0.80
CA GLY A 17 6.23 6.63 -0.16
C GLY A 17 6.31 8.15 -0.19
N ASN A 18 5.17 8.83 -0.26
CA ASN A 18 5.11 10.28 -0.04
C ASN A 18 5.91 10.65 1.22
N GLN A 19 7.01 11.41 1.04
CA GLN A 19 7.93 11.81 2.13
C GLN A 19 7.26 12.70 3.21
N ILE A 20 5.99 13.04 3.02
CA ILE A 20 5.18 13.86 3.92
C ILE A 20 4.76 13.08 5.18
N LEU A 21 4.67 11.75 5.10
CA LEU A 21 4.30 10.93 6.26
C LEU A 21 5.56 10.52 7.02
N ILE A 22 5.84 11.23 8.11
CA ILE A 22 6.86 10.84 9.09
C ILE A 22 6.33 9.59 9.78
N VAL A 23 6.92 8.44 9.46
CA VAL A 23 6.66 7.19 10.16
C VAL A 23 7.62 7.12 11.33
N ASP A 24 7.11 6.90 12.55
CA ASP A 24 7.94 6.62 13.72
C ASP A 24 8.92 5.48 13.40
N GLU A 25 10.15 5.53 13.94
CA GLU A 25 11.21 4.54 13.62
C GLU A 25 10.77 3.08 13.85
N ASP A 26 9.83 2.86 14.78
CA ASP A 26 9.29 1.54 15.13
C ASP A 26 8.10 1.08 14.27
N LEU A 27 7.64 1.91 13.32
CA LEU A 27 6.49 1.60 12.45
C LEU A 27 6.91 1.45 10.99
N ARG A 28 6.08 0.75 10.22
CA ARG A 28 6.29 0.54 8.78
C ARG A 28 4.96 0.59 8.02
N GLU A 29 4.97 1.17 6.81
CA GLU A 29 3.83 1.10 5.88
C GLU A 29 3.56 -0.36 5.49
N LEU A 30 2.30 -0.78 5.61
CA LEU A 30 1.87 -2.14 5.28
C LEU A 30 0.90 -2.22 4.11
N GLY A 31 0.46 -1.09 3.55
CA GLY A 31 -0.50 -1.06 2.46
C GLY A 31 -0.01 -1.82 1.23
N LYS A 32 1.31 -1.88 0.97
CA LYS A 32 1.87 -2.68 -0.14
C LYS A 32 1.73 -4.20 0.05
N LYS A 33 1.48 -4.67 1.29
CA LYS A 33 1.28 -6.09 1.62
C LYS A 33 -0.19 -6.52 1.62
N ALA A 34 -1.12 -5.60 1.38
CA ALA A 34 -2.55 -5.89 1.32
C ALA A 34 -3.05 -6.00 -0.12
N ALA A 35 -4.12 -6.77 -0.32
CA ALA A 35 -4.97 -6.66 -1.49
C ALA A 35 -5.96 -5.50 -1.29
N TRP A 36 -6.05 -4.62 -2.29
CA TRP A 36 -6.93 -3.45 -2.27
C TRP A 36 -8.04 -3.63 -3.31
N SER A 37 -9.25 -3.27 -2.93
CA SER A 37 -10.39 -3.18 -3.86
C SER A 37 -11.26 -1.99 -3.51
N VAL A 38 -12.00 -1.49 -4.48
CA VAL A 38 -12.99 -0.42 -4.31
C VAL A 38 -14.35 -0.90 -4.74
N SER A 39 -15.39 -0.38 -4.11
CA SER A 39 -16.80 -0.69 -4.42
C SER A 39 -17.16 -0.50 -5.90
N SER A 40 -16.61 0.53 -6.54
CA SER A 40 -16.80 0.88 -7.95
C SER A 40 -15.69 1.84 -8.37
N CYS A 41 -15.46 2.01 -9.66
CA CYS A 41 -14.57 3.06 -10.17
C CYS A 41 -14.94 3.48 -11.59
N LYS A 42 -14.76 4.77 -11.91
CA LYS A 42 -14.68 5.21 -13.30
C LYS A 42 -13.45 4.63 -13.98
N THR A 43 -13.55 4.40 -15.29
CA THR A 43 -12.44 3.96 -16.13
C THR A 43 -11.26 4.91 -15.98
N GLY A 44 -10.09 4.38 -15.57
CA GLY A 44 -8.86 5.16 -15.37
C GLY A 44 -8.65 5.71 -13.96
N ASN A 45 -9.65 5.68 -13.09
CA ASN A 45 -9.60 6.24 -11.73
C ASN A 45 -9.90 5.16 -10.67
N GLY A 46 -9.19 4.04 -10.74
CA GLY A 46 -9.40 2.87 -9.87
C GLY A 46 -8.48 2.84 -8.64
N VAL A 47 -8.29 1.63 -8.10
CA VAL A 47 -7.41 1.34 -6.95
C VAL A 47 -5.97 1.85 -7.16
N SER A 48 -5.47 1.79 -8.39
CA SER A 48 -4.10 2.22 -8.72
C SER A 48 -3.84 3.67 -8.31
N SER A 49 -4.81 4.56 -8.54
CA SER A 49 -4.72 5.99 -8.23
C SER A 49 -4.78 6.31 -6.73
N LEU A 50 -5.07 5.33 -5.86
CA LEU A 50 -4.93 5.48 -4.41
C LEU A 50 -3.53 5.13 -3.90
N ARG A 51 -2.72 4.48 -4.75
CA ARG A 51 -1.49 3.78 -4.35
C ARG A 51 -0.26 4.14 -5.19
N ASP A 52 -0.41 5.07 -6.11
CA ASP A 52 0.65 5.52 -7.03
C ASP A 52 1.52 6.65 -6.46
N ASP A 53 1.30 7.04 -5.19
CA ASP A 53 1.99 8.13 -4.50
C ASP A 53 1.86 9.49 -5.20
N ASN A 54 0.89 9.67 -6.10
CA ASN A 54 0.67 10.93 -6.82
C ASN A 54 -0.55 11.68 -6.26
N LEU A 55 -0.34 12.90 -5.76
CA LEU A 55 -1.42 13.73 -5.22
C LEU A 55 -2.34 14.34 -6.29
N GLU A 56 -1.95 14.27 -7.57
CA GLU A 56 -2.76 14.74 -8.71
C GLU A 56 -3.72 13.66 -9.23
N THR A 57 -3.53 12.40 -8.86
CA THR A 57 -4.41 11.29 -9.22
C THR A 57 -5.38 10.97 -8.07
N TYR A 58 -6.52 10.38 -8.41
CA TYR A 58 -7.56 10.07 -7.44
C TYR A 58 -8.41 8.88 -7.88
N TRP A 59 -8.92 8.14 -6.90
CA TRP A 59 -10.04 7.22 -7.12
C TRP A 59 -11.34 7.99 -7.26
N GLN A 60 -12.15 7.60 -8.24
CA GLN A 60 -13.49 8.14 -8.44
C GLN A 60 -14.49 6.99 -8.46
N SER A 61 -15.34 6.90 -7.44
CA SER A 61 -16.45 5.95 -7.41
C SER A 61 -17.45 6.21 -8.54
N ASP A 62 -18.16 5.17 -8.96
CA ASP A 62 -19.14 5.23 -10.04
C ASP A 62 -20.27 4.22 -9.79
N GLY A 63 -20.97 4.37 -8.66
CA GLY A 63 -21.98 3.42 -8.22
C GLY A 63 -22.93 3.99 -7.16
N ALA A 64 -23.79 3.14 -6.60
CA ALA A 64 -24.65 3.52 -5.49
C ALA A 64 -23.85 3.67 -4.18
N GLN A 65 -24.34 4.52 -3.28
CA GLN A 65 -23.77 4.65 -1.94
C GLN A 65 -24.19 3.47 -1.03
N PRO A 66 -23.34 3.08 -0.05
CA PRO A 66 -22.08 3.70 0.33
C PRO A 66 -20.89 3.25 -0.54
N HIS A 67 -19.91 4.14 -0.72
CA HIS A 67 -18.64 3.79 -1.36
C HIS A 67 -17.65 3.29 -0.31
N PHE A 68 -16.95 2.21 -0.61
CA PHE A 68 -15.97 1.62 0.28
C PHE A 68 -14.67 1.26 -0.44
N VAL A 69 -13.60 1.27 0.35
CA VAL A 69 -12.28 0.72 0.02
C VAL A 69 -12.06 -0.48 0.95
N ASN A 70 -11.82 -1.66 0.40
CA ASN A 70 -11.46 -2.83 1.19
C ASN A 70 -9.94 -3.05 1.13
N ILE A 71 -9.34 -3.26 2.30
CA ILE A 71 -7.92 -3.54 2.47
C ILE A 71 -7.81 -4.90 3.18
N GLN A 72 -7.34 -5.92 2.47
CA GLN A 72 -7.29 -7.29 2.97
C GLN A 72 -5.84 -7.78 3.09
N PHE A 73 -5.48 -8.25 4.28
CA PHE A 73 -4.18 -8.88 4.55
C PHE A 73 -4.30 -10.40 4.55
N GLN A 74 -3.26 -11.10 4.09
CA GLN A 74 -3.23 -12.58 4.10
C GLN A 74 -3.16 -13.17 5.51
N LYS A 75 -2.75 -12.38 6.51
CA LYS A 75 -2.62 -12.78 7.91
C LYS A 75 -3.19 -11.67 8.79
N LYS A 76 -3.52 -11.98 10.04
CA LYS A 76 -3.91 -10.97 11.01
C LYS A 76 -2.73 -10.01 11.23
N VAL A 77 -2.97 -8.72 11.01
CA VAL A 77 -1.99 -7.65 11.15
C VAL A 77 -2.42 -6.75 12.30
N ARG A 78 -1.47 -6.29 13.12
CA ARG A 78 -1.70 -5.21 14.09
C ARG A 78 -1.46 -3.88 13.39
N LEU A 79 -2.50 -3.09 13.21
CA LEU A 79 -2.40 -1.72 12.74
C LEU A 79 -2.29 -0.79 13.95
N GLN A 80 -1.38 0.18 13.86
CA GLN A 80 -1.19 1.22 14.86
C GLN A 80 -1.27 2.57 14.16
N VAL A 81 -2.13 3.45 14.66
CA VAL A 81 -2.22 4.84 14.22
C VAL A 81 -1.42 5.67 15.22
N THR A 82 -0.56 6.54 14.73
CA THR A 82 0.15 7.54 15.52
C THR A 82 -0.64 8.84 15.52
N ASN A 83 -0.72 9.50 16.67
CA ASN A 83 -1.40 10.79 16.85
C ASN A 83 -0.43 11.95 16.68
#